data_AF-A0A106BEU1-F1
#
_entry.id   AF-A0A106BEU1-F1
#
_cell.length_a   1.000
_cell.length_b   1.000
_cell.length_c   1.000
_cell.angle_alpha   90.00
_cell.angle_beta   90.00
_cell.angle_gamma   90.00
#
_symmetry.space_group_name_H-M   'P 1'
#
loop_
_entity.id
_entity.type
_entity.pdbx_description
1 polymer ?
#
loop_
_entity_poly.entity_id
_entity_poly.type
_entity_poly.pdbx_seq_one_letter_code
_entity_poly.pdbx_strand_id
1 'polypeptide(L)'
;MRPLLTAALLILTALPAAAAPTLQPGLYDISMQIVMKGIPMQMPVMTFRQCLTAQDVADGKAYAANENKDCTISKLSERGNQVSYDFNCAMQGGQRMVGRASGTTHATGYDVLMSGRFVPAMEGMGEFSQKLNAKRLGDCTPG
;
A
#
# COMPACT_ATOMS: atom_id res chain seq x y z
N MET A 1 10.71 43.40 51.63
CA MET A 1 11.66 42.40 51.10
C MET A 1 10.86 41.39 50.28
N ARG A 2 10.98 41.43 48.95
CA ARG A 2 10.45 40.40 48.01
C ARG A 2 11.42 39.20 48.06
N PRO A 3 10.94 37.95 48.03
CA PRO A 3 10.83 37.22 46.75
C PRO A 3 9.66 36.20 46.76
N LEU A 4 9.28 35.48 45.70
CA LEU A 4 9.49 35.50 44.25
C LEU A 4 8.37 34.57 43.73
N LEU A 5 7.63 35.04 42.72
CA LEU A 5 6.78 34.17 41.90
C LEU A 5 7.66 33.17 41.16
N THR A 6 7.33 31.88 41.21
CA THR A 6 7.76 30.90 40.19
C THR A 6 6.57 30.07 39.77
N ALA A 7 5.82 30.59 38.80
CA ALA A 7 4.89 29.82 37.98
C ALA A 7 5.73 28.92 37.05
N ALA A 8 5.69 27.62 37.27
CA ALA A 8 6.34 26.64 36.40
C ALA A 8 5.52 26.49 35.10
N LEU A 9 6.03 27.08 34.02
CA LEU A 9 5.48 26.98 32.68
C LEU A 9 5.90 25.64 32.06
N LEU A 10 4.99 24.66 32.07
CA LEU A 10 5.15 23.41 31.32
C LEU A 10 4.98 23.69 29.83
N ILE A 11 6.10 23.80 29.11
CA ILE A 11 6.13 23.89 27.65
C ILE A 11 5.88 22.48 27.10
N LEU A 12 4.65 22.22 26.67
CA LEU A 12 4.29 21.00 25.95
C LEU A 12 4.71 21.16 24.48
N THR A 13 5.91 20.69 24.14
CA THR A 13 6.38 20.64 22.75
C THR A 13 5.53 19.65 21.96
N ALA A 14 4.61 20.14 21.15
CA ALA A 14 3.90 19.35 20.16
C ALA A 14 4.90 18.89 19.09
N LEU A 15 5.29 17.61 19.12
CA LEU A 15 6.05 17.00 18.04
C LEU A 15 5.17 17.02 16.77
N PRO A 16 5.66 17.54 15.63
CA PRO A 16 4.95 17.40 14.37
C PRO A 16 4.93 15.91 14.02
N ALA A 17 3.74 15.32 14.06
CA ALA A 17 3.49 14.03 13.44
C ALA A 17 3.76 14.21 11.94
N ALA A 18 4.91 13.76 11.47
CA ALA A 18 5.22 13.69 10.05
C ALA A 18 4.27 12.67 9.43
N ALA A 19 3.09 13.14 9.01
CA ALA A 19 2.15 12.36 8.23
C ALA A 19 2.87 11.89 6.97
N ALA A 20 2.78 10.59 6.67
CA ALA A 20 3.18 10.08 5.37
C ALA A 20 2.51 10.93 4.27
N PRO A 21 3.15 11.15 3.10
CA PRO A 21 2.53 11.89 2.02
C PRO A 21 1.24 11.15 1.65
N THR A 22 0.12 11.76 1.99
CA THR A 22 -1.19 11.19 1.74
C THR A 22 -1.40 11.17 0.23
N LEU A 23 -1.55 9.98 -0.33
CA LEU A 23 -1.93 9.80 -1.72
C LEU A 23 -3.17 10.66 -2.02
N GLN A 24 -3.15 11.45 -3.09
CA GLN A 24 -4.29 12.32 -3.41
C GLN A 24 -5.45 11.49 -3.96
N PRO A 25 -6.70 11.75 -3.55
CA PRO A 25 -7.87 11.16 -4.21
C PRO A 25 -7.87 11.47 -5.71
N GLY A 26 -8.41 10.56 -6.53
CA GLY A 26 -8.50 10.74 -7.97
C GLY A 26 -8.45 9.45 -8.78
N LEU A 27 -8.39 9.60 -10.10
CA LEU A 27 -8.21 8.51 -11.04
C LEU A 27 -6.73 8.16 -11.16
N TYR A 28 -6.41 6.88 -11.03
CA TYR A 28 -5.05 6.36 -11.16
C TYR A 28 -4.97 5.38 -12.33
N ASP A 29 -3.86 5.42 -13.06
CA ASP A 29 -3.40 4.37 -13.96
C ASP A 29 -2.42 3.49 -13.20
N ILE A 30 -2.74 2.20 -13.07
CA ILE A 30 -1.97 1.24 -12.28
C ILE A 30 -1.40 0.21 -13.24
N SER A 31 -0.09 0.05 -13.22
CA SER A 31 0.64 -0.99 -13.93
C SER A 31 1.09 -2.08 -12.96
N MET A 32 0.94 -3.33 -13.38
CA MET A 32 1.20 -4.51 -12.60
C MET A 32 2.04 -5.50 -13.41
N GLN A 33 3.20 -5.84 -12.88
CA GLN A 33 4.08 -6.84 -13.45
C GLN A 33 4.26 -7.98 -12.45
N ILE A 34 3.87 -9.19 -12.83
CA ILE A 34 3.96 -10.39 -11.97
C ILE A 34 5.03 -11.33 -12.54
N VAL A 35 5.90 -11.79 -11.65
CA VAL A 35 6.88 -12.84 -11.90
C VAL A 35 6.51 -14.03 -11.02
N MET A 36 6.15 -15.15 -11.63
CA MET A 36 5.93 -16.41 -10.93
C MET A 36 7.15 -17.31 -11.08
N LYS A 37 7.67 -17.81 -9.96
CA LYS A 37 8.75 -18.78 -9.99
C LYS A 37 8.25 -20.07 -10.64
N GLY A 38 9.03 -20.62 -11.56
CA GLY A 38 8.69 -21.87 -12.27
C GLY A 38 8.03 -21.67 -13.64
N ILE A 39 7.68 -20.44 -14.03
CA ILE A 39 7.24 -20.12 -15.39
C ILE A 39 8.39 -19.42 -16.13
N PRO A 40 8.91 -19.97 -17.25
CA PRO A 40 10.05 -19.39 -17.97
C PRO A 40 9.69 -18.16 -18.82
N MET A 41 8.40 -17.88 -18.99
CA MET A 41 7.91 -16.72 -19.76
C MET A 41 7.60 -15.54 -18.85
N GLN A 42 8.01 -14.34 -19.26
CA GLN A 42 7.57 -13.10 -18.62
C GLN A 42 6.10 -12.85 -18.96
N MET A 43 5.26 -12.73 -17.94
CA MET A 43 3.88 -12.34 -18.14
C MET A 43 3.81 -10.88 -18.63
N PRO A 44 2.84 -10.54 -19.50
CA PRO A 44 2.66 -9.17 -19.95
C PRO A 44 2.33 -8.26 -18.76
N VAL A 45 2.78 -7.01 -18.84
CA VAL A 45 2.39 -5.98 -17.88
C VAL A 45 0.90 -5.71 -18.06
N MET A 46 0.15 -5.83 -16.97
CA MET A 46 -1.28 -5.49 -16.97
C MET A 46 -1.44 -4.06 -16.50
N THR A 47 -2.28 -3.30 -17.19
CA THR A 47 -2.60 -1.91 -16.82
C THR A 47 -4.10 -1.77 -16.62
N PHE A 48 -4.51 -1.13 -15.53
CA PHE A 48 -5.91 -0.87 -15.24
C PHE A 48 -6.06 0.48 -14.53
N ARG A 49 -7.25 1.07 -14.64
CA ARG A 49 -7.57 2.34 -13.99
C ARG A 49 -8.42 2.12 -12.74
N GLN A 50 -8.13 2.88 -11.71
CA GLN A 50 -8.84 2.82 -10.44
C GLN A 50 -9.15 4.23 -9.94
N CYS A 51 -10.42 4.47 -9.61
CA CYS A 51 -10.80 5.66 -8.87
C CYS A 51 -10.54 5.40 -7.37
N LEU A 52 -9.81 6.30 -6.72
CA LEU A 52 -9.52 6.27 -5.30
C LEU A 52 -10.20 7.46 -4.62
N THR A 53 -11.14 7.17 -3.72
CA THR A 53 -11.73 8.19 -2.85
C THR A 53 -10.81 8.51 -1.68
N ALA A 54 -11.10 9.59 -0.95
CA ALA A 54 -10.39 9.91 0.29
C ALA A 54 -10.49 8.77 1.33
N GLN A 55 -11.65 8.10 1.39
CA GLN A 55 -11.83 6.95 2.27
C GLN A 55 -10.99 5.75 1.81
N ASP A 56 -10.87 5.51 0.51
CA ASP A 56 -10.07 4.40 0.00
C ASP A 56 -8.58 4.59 0.28
N VAL A 57 -8.10 5.83 0.21
CA VAL A 57 -6.73 6.16 0.62
C VAL A 57 -6.55 5.96 2.12
N ALA A 58 -7.50 6.45 2.94
CA ALA A 58 -7.44 6.30 4.40
C ALA A 58 -7.50 4.84 4.86
N ASP A 59 -8.26 4.00 4.15
CA ASP A 59 -8.39 2.56 4.42
C ASP A 59 -7.22 1.74 3.84
N GLY A 60 -6.26 2.37 3.14
CA GLY A 60 -5.13 1.68 2.51
C GLY A 60 -5.51 0.83 1.28
N LYS A 61 -6.72 0.98 0.74
CA LYS A 61 -7.21 0.25 -0.44
C LYS A 61 -6.48 0.62 -1.72
N ALA A 62 -5.72 1.72 -1.72
CA ALA A 62 -4.85 2.11 -2.81
C ALA A 62 -3.81 1.05 -3.19
N TYR A 63 -3.40 0.21 -2.23
CA TYR A 63 -2.35 -0.80 -2.41
C TYR A 63 -2.90 -2.23 -2.55
N ALA A 64 -4.21 -2.41 -2.41
CA ALA A 64 -4.86 -3.71 -2.62
C ALA A 64 -5.25 -3.83 -4.10
N ALA A 65 -4.90 -4.96 -4.73
CA ALA A 65 -5.49 -5.29 -6.03
C ALA A 65 -7.00 -5.43 -5.85
N ASN A 66 -7.76 -4.63 -6.59
CA ASN A 66 -9.18 -4.32 -6.40
C ASN A 66 -10.13 -5.54 -6.38
N GLU A 67 -9.65 -6.72 -6.77
CA GLU A 67 -10.46 -7.93 -6.92
C GLU A 67 -10.54 -8.80 -5.65
N ASN A 68 -9.63 -8.66 -4.68
CA ASN A 68 -9.62 -9.50 -3.48
C ASN A 68 -10.18 -8.74 -2.25
N LYS A 69 -11.50 -8.77 -2.09
CA LYS A 69 -12.21 -8.19 -0.92
C LYS A 69 -11.76 -8.80 0.42
N ASP A 70 -11.21 -10.01 0.40
CA ASP A 70 -10.77 -10.74 1.59
C ASP A 70 -9.24 -10.68 1.78
N CYS A 71 -8.66 -9.47 1.69
CA CYS A 71 -7.25 -9.27 2.01
C CYS A 71 -7.03 -8.58 3.35
N THR A 72 -6.37 -9.29 4.27
CA THR A 72 -5.94 -8.73 5.55
C THR A 72 -4.57 -8.10 5.41
N ILE A 73 -4.47 -6.82 5.73
CA ILE A 73 -3.22 -6.07 5.85
C ILE A 73 -2.81 -6.00 7.32
N SER A 74 -1.53 -6.25 7.60
CA SER A 74 -0.96 -6.20 8.96
C SER A 74 0.45 -5.63 8.95
N LYS A 75 0.96 -5.21 10.12
CA LYS A 75 2.29 -4.57 10.25
C LYS A 75 2.51 -3.41 9.28
N LEU A 76 1.46 -2.63 9.03
CA LEU A 76 1.57 -1.42 8.24
C LEU A 76 2.54 -0.46 8.94
N SER A 77 3.59 -0.08 8.23
CA SER A 77 4.57 0.91 8.67
C SER A 77 4.70 1.95 7.58
N GLU A 78 4.37 3.19 7.93
CA GLU A 78 4.51 4.36 7.08
C GLU A 78 5.54 5.30 7.72
N ARG A 79 6.62 5.62 6.99
CA ARG A 79 7.69 6.50 7.46
C ARG A 79 8.06 7.47 6.35
N GLY A 80 7.59 8.71 6.47
CA GLY A 80 7.71 9.66 5.36
C GLY A 80 7.08 9.05 4.11
N ASN A 81 7.82 9.05 3.00
CA ASN A 81 7.36 8.47 1.73
C ASN A 81 7.48 6.95 1.63
N GLN A 82 7.93 6.24 2.67
CA GLN A 82 8.08 4.78 2.63
C GLN A 82 6.87 4.09 3.22
N VAL A 83 6.42 3.02 2.57
CA VAL A 83 5.33 2.15 3.02
C VAL A 83 5.81 0.70 3.05
N SER A 84 5.41 -0.05 4.06
CA SER A 84 5.58 -1.51 4.10
C SER A 84 4.47 -2.17 4.89
N TYR A 85 4.05 -3.37 4.48
CA TYR A 85 3.01 -4.12 5.14
C TYR A 85 3.11 -5.62 4.82
N ASP A 86 2.63 -6.45 5.73
CA ASP A 86 2.37 -7.87 5.49
C ASP A 86 0.94 -8.02 4.96
N PHE A 87 0.74 -8.86 3.96
CA PHE A 87 -0.59 -9.13 3.39
C PHE A 87 -0.93 -10.62 3.48
N ASN A 88 -2.21 -10.90 3.66
CA ASN A 88 -2.76 -12.23 3.65
C ASN A 88 -4.13 -12.20 2.97
N CYS A 89 -4.15 -12.44 1.68
CA CYS A 89 -5.35 -12.39 0.87
C CYS A 89 -5.93 -13.79 0.64
N ALA A 90 -7.21 -13.98 0.95
CA ALA A 90 -7.92 -15.17 0.48
C ALA A 90 -8.15 -15.06 -1.04
N MET A 91 -8.05 -16.20 -1.71
CA MET A 91 -8.36 -16.35 -3.13
C MET A 91 -9.51 -17.35 -3.30
N GLN A 92 -10.08 -17.38 -4.51
CA GLN A 92 -11.06 -18.40 -4.85
C GLN A 92 -10.46 -19.81 -4.69
N GLY A 93 -11.32 -20.78 -4.34
CA GLY A 93 -10.89 -22.18 -4.16
C GLY A 93 -10.16 -22.46 -2.83
N GLY A 94 -10.25 -21.57 -1.84
CA GLY A 94 -9.69 -21.78 -0.49
C GLY A 94 -8.18 -21.58 -0.40
N GLN A 95 -7.53 -21.16 -1.48
CA GLN A 95 -6.12 -20.77 -1.47
C GLN A 95 -5.94 -19.40 -0.83
N ARG A 96 -4.74 -19.16 -0.30
CA ARG A 96 -4.34 -17.86 0.24
C ARG A 96 -3.05 -17.40 -0.39
N MET A 97 -2.95 -16.09 -0.59
CA MET A 97 -1.76 -15.40 -1.04
C MET A 97 -1.18 -14.65 0.16
N VAL A 98 0.00 -15.06 0.63
CA VAL A 98 0.65 -14.48 1.82
C VAL A 98 2.00 -13.91 1.46
N GLY A 99 2.35 -12.76 2.04
CA GLY A 99 3.61 -12.12 1.72
C GLY A 99 3.82 -10.77 2.38
N ARG A 100 4.81 -10.05 1.85
CA ARG A 100 5.17 -8.70 2.28
C ARG A 100 5.24 -7.77 1.08
N ALA A 101 4.79 -6.55 1.29
CA ALA A 101 4.91 -5.42 0.40
C ALA A 101 5.80 -4.35 1.02
N SER A 102 6.57 -3.67 0.18
CA SER A 102 7.32 -2.47 0.56
C SER A 102 7.55 -1.58 -0.65
N GLY A 103 7.61 -0.28 -0.42
CA GLY A 103 7.77 0.66 -1.51
C GLY A 103 7.75 2.11 -1.06
N THR A 104 7.47 2.97 -2.02
CA THR A 104 7.35 4.41 -1.81
C THR A 104 6.02 4.94 -2.29
N THR A 105 5.43 5.82 -1.50
CA THR A 105 4.22 6.57 -1.82
C THR A 105 4.56 8.05 -1.97
N HIS A 106 3.90 8.72 -2.90
CA HIS A 106 3.96 10.16 -3.11
C HIS A 106 2.55 10.68 -3.42
N ALA A 107 2.36 12.00 -3.43
CA ALA A 107 1.03 12.59 -3.54
C ALA A 107 0.25 12.13 -4.80
N THR A 108 0.94 11.84 -5.90
CA THR A 108 0.32 11.51 -7.19
C THR A 108 0.61 10.08 -7.66
N GLY A 109 1.03 9.19 -6.77
CA GLY A 109 1.40 7.83 -7.18
C GLY A 109 2.11 7.02 -6.12
N TYR A 110 2.43 5.78 -6.48
CA TYR A 110 3.22 4.88 -5.64
C TYR A 110 3.98 3.88 -6.49
N ASP A 111 5.05 3.35 -5.89
CA ASP A 111 5.87 2.26 -6.41
C ASP A 111 6.01 1.23 -5.30
N VAL A 112 5.38 0.06 -5.48
CA VAL A 112 5.35 -0.99 -4.45
C VAL A 112 5.85 -2.30 -5.05
N LEU A 113 6.75 -2.96 -4.32
CA LEU A 113 7.19 -4.31 -4.58
C LEU A 113 6.54 -5.25 -3.58
N MET A 114 5.91 -6.29 -4.08
CA MET A 114 5.27 -7.35 -3.30
C MET A 114 5.97 -8.67 -3.59
N SER A 115 6.18 -9.47 -2.56
CA SER A 115 6.71 -10.83 -2.70
C SER A 115 5.98 -11.74 -1.74
N GLY A 116 5.75 -12.98 -2.17
CA GLY A 116 4.93 -13.89 -1.39
C GLY A 116 4.86 -15.29 -1.97
N ARG A 117 3.93 -16.06 -1.43
CA ARG A 117 3.67 -17.44 -1.80
C ARG A 117 2.19 -17.80 -1.70
N PHE A 118 1.81 -18.85 -2.41
CA PHE A 118 0.48 -19.45 -2.30
C PHE A 118 0.41 -20.48 -1.16
N VAL A 119 -0.75 -20.57 -0.52
CA VAL A 119 -1.04 -21.50 0.58
C VAL A 119 -2.40 -22.17 0.35
N PRO A 120 -2.46 -23.49 0.11
CA PRO A 120 -1.32 -24.39 -0.13
C PRO A 120 -0.52 -23.99 -1.38
N ALA A 121 0.73 -24.43 -1.44
CA ALA A 121 1.58 -24.15 -2.60
C ALA A 121 0.98 -24.78 -3.87
N MET A 122 1.00 -24.03 -4.98
CA MET A 122 0.67 -24.56 -6.29
C MET A 122 1.85 -25.37 -6.83
N GLU A 123 1.59 -26.49 -7.51
CA GLU A 123 2.64 -27.31 -8.11
C GLU A 123 3.52 -26.46 -9.05
N GLY A 124 4.82 -26.42 -8.75
CA GLY A 124 5.81 -25.66 -9.53
C GLY A 124 5.72 -24.13 -9.44
N MET A 125 4.69 -23.56 -8.80
CA MET A 125 4.40 -22.12 -8.77
C MET A 125 4.13 -21.62 -7.35
N GLY A 126 5.01 -21.98 -6.41
CA GLY A 126 4.82 -21.68 -4.99
C GLY A 126 5.04 -20.22 -4.62
N GLU A 127 5.92 -19.51 -5.33
CA GLU A 127 6.40 -18.15 -5.00
C GLU A 127 6.13 -17.17 -6.14
N PHE A 128 5.85 -15.92 -5.78
CA PHE A 128 5.67 -14.84 -6.74
C PHE A 128 6.34 -13.55 -6.26
N SER A 129 6.64 -12.69 -7.22
CA SER A 129 6.99 -11.29 -7.01
C SER A 129 6.15 -10.42 -7.93
N GLN A 130 5.69 -9.29 -7.43
CA GLN A 130 4.81 -8.38 -8.14
C GLN A 130 5.30 -6.95 -7.96
N LYS A 131 5.45 -6.22 -9.06
CA LYS A 131 5.72 -4.80 -9.06
C LYS A 131 4.45 -4.05 -9.43
N LEU A 132 4.08 -3.09 -8.60
CA LEU A 132 2.98 -2.16 -8.82
C LEU A 132 3.55 -0.75 -8.97
N ASN A 133 3.14 -0.06 -10.03
CA ASN A 133 3.38 1.37 -10.19
C ASN A 133 2.05 2.04 -10.50
N ALA A 134 1.73 3.11 -9.78
CA ALA A 134 0.51 3.87 -9.97
C ALA A 134 0.79 5.34 -10.22
N LYS A 135 0.05 5.93 -11.16
CA LYS A 135 0.16 7.34 -11.52
C LYS A 135 -1.23 7.98 -11.56
N ARG A 136 -1.39 9.10 -10.85
CA ARG A 136 -2.62 9.90 -10.88
C ARG A 136 -2.80 10.53 -12.26
N LEU A 137 -3.97 10.33 -12.87
CA LEU A 137 -4.39 10.90 -14.13
C LEU A 137 -5.22 12.17 -13.97
N GLY A 138 -5.83 12.38 -12.80
CA GLY A 138 -6.73 13.51 -12.57
C GLY A 138 -7.80 13.16 -11.53
N ASP A 139 -8.88 13.91 -11.55
CA ASP A 139 -10.06 13.61 -10.74
C ASP A 139 -10.81 12.40 -11.30
N CYS A 140 -11.58 11.71 -10.45
CA CYS A 140 -12.46 10.66 -10.95
C CYS A 140 -13.57 11.29 -11.79
N THR A 141 -13.79 10.78 -13.00
CA THR A 141 -14.97 11.14 -13.79
C THR A 141 -16.21 10.49 -13.16
N PRO A 142 -17.32 11.23 -12.99
CA PRO A 142 -18.61 10.61 -12.70
C PRO A 142 -18.95 9.65 -13.84
N GLY A 143 -19.24 8.39 -13.50
CA GLY A 143 -19.82 7.42 -14.43
C GLY A 143 -21.31 7.65 -14.63
#